data_AF-A0A024GXS4-F1
#
_entry.id   AF-A0A024GXS4-F1
#
_cell.length_a   1.000
_cell.length_b   1.000
_cell.length_c   1.000
_cell.angle_alpha   90.00
_cell.angle_beta   90.00
_cell.angle_gamma   90.00
#
_symmetry.space_group_name_H-M   'P 1'
#
loop_
_entity.id
_entity.type
_entity.pdbx_description
1 polymer ?
#
loop_
_entity_poly.entity_id
_entity_poly.type
_entity_poly.pdbx_seq_one_letter_code
_entity_poly.pdbx_strand_id
1 'polypeptide(L)'
;MTAFIITKDKIASEEDRAAHPEGKSNFYAKGIIGPRDASGRDEARLLAGEGIPFRLLDDDGEVYYYGRRLEESDADATYAGERELAPLDCFGSPNAGAVIQEEKDADGKWRPIN
;
A
#
# COMPACT_ATOMS: atom_id res chain seq x y z
N MET A 1 -3.06 -0.66 -11.87
CA MET A 1 -2.78 -0.92 -10.46
C MET A 1 -4.03 -1.51 -9.82
N THR A 2 -3.90 -2.70 -9.24
CA THR A 2 -4.96 -3.33 -8.44
C THR A 2 -5.12 -2.58 -7.12
N ALA A 3 -6.32 -2.59 -6.55
CA ALA A 3 -6.57 -1.88 -5.31
C ALA A 3 -5.74 -2.44 -4.14
N PHE A 4 -5.26 -1.54 -3.29
CA PHE A 4 -4.45 -1.86 -2.12
C PHE A 4 -4.81 -1.02 -0.90
N ILE A 5 -4.46 -1.51 0.28
CA ILE A 5 -4.56 -0.77 1.55
C ILE A 5 -3.25 -0.83 2.33
N ILE A 6 -2.82 0.30 2.90
CA ILE A 6 -1.74 0.31 3.89
C ILE A 6 -2.31 -0.04 5.26
N THR A 7 -1.81 -1.11 5.86
CA THR A 7 -2.26 -1.61 7.17
C THR A 7 -1.36 -1.15 8.32
N LYS A 8 -0.10 -0.83 8.02
CA LYS A 8 0.86 -0.34 9.00
C LYS A 8 1.84 0.65 8.38
N ASP A 9 2.06 1.73 9.11
CA ASP A 9 3.06 2.75 8.83
C ASP A 9 4.18 2.70 9.89
N LYS A 10 5.41 2.54 9.43
CA LYS A 10 6.62 2.49 10.26
C LYS A 10 7.40 3.80 10.26
N ILE A 11 7.12 4.70 9.32
CA ILE A 11 7.83 5.98 9.19
C ILE A 11 7.20 7.04 10.07
N ALA A 12 5.86 7.09 10.13
CA ALA A 12 5.13 8.13 10.85
C ALA A 12 5.60 8.25 12.31
N SER A 13 6.01 9.46 12.71
CA SER A 13 6.43 9.76 14.08
C SER A 13 5.25 9.68 15.06
N GLU A 14 5.53 9.71 16.37
CA GLU A 14 4.44 9.80 17.36
C GLU A 14 3.63 11.08 17.20
N GLU A 15 4.28 12.18 16.83
CA GLU A 15 3.64 13.47 16.55
C GLU A 15 2.71 13.38 15.34
N ASP A 16 3.16 12.78 14.23
CA ASP A 16 2.33 12.62 13.03
C ASP A 16 1.12 11.73 13.31
N ARG A 17 1.30 10.65 14.08
CA ARG A 17 0.21 9.75 14.49
C ARG A 17 -0.80 10.47 15.38
N ALA A 18 -0.34 11.36 16.26
CA ALA A 18 -1.20 12.15 17.13
C ALA A 18 -1.93 13.26 16.35
N ALA A 19 -1.28 13.85 15.35
CA ALA A 19 -1.86 14.87 14.47
C ALA A 19 -2.87 14.31 13.47
N HIS A 20 -2.74 13.03 13.10
CA HIS A 20 -3.60 12.33 12.15
C HIS A 20 -4.21 11.05 12.74
N PRO A 21 -5.01 11.12 13.81
CA PRO A 21 -5.49 9.93 14.53
C PRO A 21 -6.26 8.92 13.66
N GLU A 22 -6.90 9.39 12.59
CA GLU A 22 -7.62 8.60 11.58
C GLU A 22 -6.72 7.90 10.56
N GLY A 23 -5.44 8.26 10.49
CA GLY A 23 -4.53 7.88 9.43
C GLY A 23 -4.92 8.49 8.09
N LYS A 24 -4.71 7.75 7.00
CA LYS A 24 -5.12 8.14 5.63
C LYS A 24 -4.48 9.45 5.12
N SER A 25 -3.35 9.86 5.68
CA SER A 25 -2.61 11.05 5.25
C SER A 25 -1.21 10.65 4.80
N ASN A 26 -0.53 11.53 4.04
CA ASN A 26 0.85 11.25 3.68
C ASN A 26 1.76 11.18 4.91
N PHE A 27 1.50 11.97 5.96
CA PHE A 27 2.27 11.91 7.21
C PHE A 27 1.97 10.68 8.08
N TYR A 28 0.81 10.04 7.88
CA TYR A 28 0.47 8.77 8.51
C TYR A 28 -0.43 7.93 7.58
N ALA A 29 0.22 7.09 6.79
CA ALA A 29 -0.36 6.40 5.64
C ALA A 29 -1.28 5.23 6.01
N LYS A 30 -1.38 4.85 7.30
CA LYS A 30 -2.23 3.74 7.71
C LYS A 30 -3.67 4.00 7.28
N GLY A 31 -4.26 3.03 6.57
CA GLY A 31 -5.62 3.09 6.06
C GLY A 31 -5.76 3.80 4.71
N ILE A 32 -4.67 4.31 4.12
CA ILE A 32 -4.70 4.78 2.72
C ILE A 32 -5.08 3.60 1.84
N ILE A 33 -6.07 3.84 0.98
CA ILE A 33 -6.49 2.92 -0.08
C ILE A 33 -6.11 3.56 -1.41
N GLY A 34 -5.47 2.79 -2.27
CA GLY A 34 -5.16 3.17 -3.64
C GLY A 34 -5.66 2.12 -4.64
N PRO A 35 -5.78 2.47 -5.93
CA PRO A 35 -5.70 3.83 -6.45
C PRO A 35 -6.88 4.70 -5.93
N ARG A 36 -6.80 6.03 -6.10
CA ARG A 36 -7.81 6.97 -5.56
C ARG A 36 -9.23 6.69 -6.07
N ASP A 37 -9.36 6.06 -7.23
CA ASP A 37 -10.60 5.65 -7.87
C ASP A 37 -11.00 4.20 -7.57
N ALA A 38 -10.39 3.55 -6.57
CA ALA A 38 -10.80 2.23 -6.11
C ALA A 38 -12.31 2.19 -5.82
N SER A 39 -12.98 1.12 -6.25
CA SER A 39 -14.41 0.98 -6.07
C SER A 39 -14.75 0.77 -4.59
N GLY A 40 -15.96 1.17 -4.16
CA GLY A 40 -16.43 0.88 -2.80
C GLY A 40 -16.51 -0.63 -2.48
N ARG A 41 -16.56 -1.49 -3.51
CA ARG A 41 -16.47 -2.95 -3.36
C ARG A 41 -15.04 -3.36 -3.00
N ASP A 42 -14.04 -2.88 -3.73
CA ASP A 42 -12.64 -3.20 -3.47
C ASP A 42 -12.18 -2.65 -2.12
N GLU A 43 -12.62 -1.44 -1.75
CA GLU A 43 -12.42 -0.88 -0.42
C GLU A 43 -12.96 -1.81 0.68
N ALA A 44 -14.18 -2.30 0.53
CA ALA A 44 -14.80 -3.20 1.51
C ALA A 44 -14.04 -4.53 1.65
N ARG A 45 -13.56 -5.10 0.53
CA ARG A 45 -12.75 -6.32 0.51
C ARG A 45 -11.42 -6.13 1.25
N LEU A 46 -10.71 -5.04 0.96
CA LEU A 46 -9.45 -4.69 1.60
C LEU A 46 -9.62 -4.45 3.11
N LEU A 47 -10.68 -3.74 3.50
CA LEU A 47 -11.02 -3.50 4.92
C LEU A 47 -11.44 -4.78 5.65
N ALA A 48 -12.01 -5.76 4.94
CA ALA A 48 -12.28 -7.10 5.47
C ALA A 48 -11.01 -7.97 5.62
N GLY A 49 -9.85 -7.49 5.17
CA GLY A 49 -8.57 -8.18 5.27
C GLY A 49 -8.26 -9.11 4.10
N GLU A 50 -8.99 -8.99 2.98
CA GLU A 50 -8.71 -9.71 1.75
C GLU A 50 -7.43 -9.21 1.06
N GLY A 51 -6.82 -10.07 0.26
CA GLY A 51 -5.69 -9.73 -0.60
C GLY A 51 -4.34 -10.25 -0.13
N ILE A 52 -3.36 -10.19 -1.04
CA ILE A 52 -1.99 -10.64 -0.82
C ILE A 52 -1.27 -9.62 0.07
N PRO A 53 -0.65 -10.04 1.18
CA PRO A 53 0.17 -9.15 1.99
C PRO A 53 1.40 -8.68 1.21
N PHE A 54 1.63 -7.37 1.23
CA PHE A 54 2.86 -6.77 0.72
C PHE A 54 3.57 -5.96 1.80
N ARG A 55 4.87 -5.70 1.59
CA ARG A 55 5.63 -4.71 2.34
C ARG A 55 6.50 -3.88 1.41
N LEU A 56 6.76 -2.65 1.83
CA LEU A 56 7.57 -1.68 1.10
C LEU A 56 8.78 -1.33 1.94
N LEU A 57 9.96 -1.35 1.32
CA LEU A 57 11.24 -1.11 1.98
C LEU A 57 12.04 -0.04 1.23
N ASP A 58 12.97 0.60 1.94
CA ASP A 58 14.02 1.41 1.30
C ASP A 58 15.15 0.57 0.73
N ASP A 59 16.16 1.26 0.19
CA ASP A 59 17.37 0.69 -0.38
C ASP A 59 18.27 0.02 0.67
N ASP A 60 18.14 0.40 1.93
CA ASP A 60 18.81 -0.22 3.07
C ASP A 60 18.06 -1.45 3.64
N GLY A 61 16.83 -1.70 3.17
CA GLY A 61 15.99 -2.82 3.59
C GLY A 61 15.17 -2.57 4.86
N GLU A 62 15.03 -1.32 5.31
CA GLU A 62 14.12 -0.95 6.39
C GLU A 62 12.67 -0.94 5.89
N VAL A 63 11.78 -1.57 6.65
CA VAL A 63 10.38 -1.69 6.23
C VAL A 63 9.60 -0.44 6.59
N TYR A 64 9.11 0.25 5.57
CA TYR A 64 8.30 1.46 5.70
C TYR A 64 6.82 1.19 5.87
N TYR A 65 6.28 0.29 5.04
CA TYR A 65 4.85 0.03 5.02
C TYR A 65 4.56 -1.46 4.94
N TYR A 66 3.43 -1.83 5.53
CA TYR A 66 2.79 -3.12 5.29
C TYR A 66 1.40 -2.86 4.73
N GLY A 67 0.96 -3.69 3.81
CA GLY A 67 -0.35 -3.56 3.22
C GLY A 67 -0.89 -4.86 2.67
N ARG A 68 -2.04 -4.75 2.02
CA ARG A 68 -2.65 -5.82 1.22
C ARG A 68 -3.07 -5.27 -0.12
N ARG A 69 -2.88 -6.05 -1.18
CA ARG A 69 -3.43 -5.74 -2.51
C ARG A 69 -4.35 -6.86 -2.97
N LEU A 70 -5.36 -6.53 -3.75
CA LEU A 70 -6.20 -7.53 -4.38
C LEU A 70 -5.47 -8.18 -5.57
N GLU A 71 -5.77 -9.44 -5.85
CA GLU A 71 -5.30 -10.08 -7.09
C GLU A 71 -6.08 -9.58 -8.30
N GLU A 72 -7.38 -9.35 -8.12
CA GLU A 72 -8.30 -8.80 -9.11
C GLU A 72 -9.08 -7.66 -8.48
N SER A 73 -9.08 -6.51 -9.16
CA SER A 73 -9.69 -5.28 -8.70
C SER A 73 -10.46 -4.60 -9.83
N ASP A 74 -11.59 -3.95 -9.52
CA ASP A 74 -12.34 -3.18 -10.53
C ASP A 74 -11.47 -2.01 -11.05
N ALA A 75 -10.55 -1.51 -10.21
CA ALA A 75 -9.56 -0.50 -10.60
C ALA A 75 -8.59 -0.93 -11.72
N ASP A 76 -8.45 -2.23 -11.99
CA ASP A 76 -7.60 -2.71 -13.09
C ASP A 76 -8.15 -2.30 -14.46
N ALA A 77 -9.46 -2.05 -14.55
CA ALA A 77 -10.11 -1.59 -15.78
C ALA A 77 -9.96 -0.09 -16.03
N THR A 78 -9.71 0.72 -14.98
CA THR A 78 -9.72 2.19 -15.05
C THR A 78 -8.33 2.80 -14.93
N TYR A 79 -7.40 2.12 -14.28
CA TYR A 79 -6.08 2.66 -14.00
C TYR A 79 -5.12 2.49 -15.18
N ALA A 80 -4.79 3.59 -15.85
CA ALA A 80 -3.86 3.65 -16.99
C ALA A 80 -2.37 3.86 -16.58
N GLY A 81 -2.06 3.85 -15.29
CA GLY A 81 -0.69 3.94 -14.77
C GLY A 81 0.01 2.58 -14.71
N GLU A 82 1.10 2.48 -13.94
CA GLU A 82 1.90 1.25 -13.87
C GLU A 82 1.12 0.04 -13.29
N ARG A 83 1.57 -1.15 -13.66
CA ARG A 83 0.95 -2.43 -13.23
C ARG A 83 1.37 -2.74 -11.79
N GLU A 84 0.53 -3.51 -11.11
CA GLU A 84 0.84 -4.03 -9.77
C GLU A 84 1.08 -2.92 -8.73
N LEU A 85 2.14 -3.01 -7.92
CA LEU A 85 2.51 -2.04 -6.88
C LEU A 85 3.55 -1.01 -7.36
N ALA A 86 3.90 -1.03 -8.67
CA ALA A 86 4.90 -0.16 -9.27
C ALA A 86 4.59 1.34 -9.05
N PRO A 87 5.65 2.15 -8.95
CA PRO A 87 6.00 2.92 -7.76
C PRO A 87 4.96 4.00 -7.46
N LEU A 88 4.05 3.72 -6.50
CA LEU A 88 3.38 4.69 -5.62
C LEU A 88 3.01 6.07 -6.19
N ASP A 89 2.72 6.23 -7.48
CA ASP A 89 2.31 7.51 -8.09
C ASP A 89 1.03 8.05 -7.43
N CYS A 90 0.26 7.14 -6.83
CA CYS A 90 -0.92 7.44 -6.03
C CYS A 90 -0.63 8.12 -4.67
N PHE A 91 0.61 8.19 -4.19
CA PHE A 91 0.99 9.00 -3.02
C PHE A 91 1.19 10.50 -3.37
N GLY A 92 1.16 10.86 -4.66
CA GLY A 92 1.12 12.26 -5.14
C GLY A 92 2.33 13.13 -4.78
N SER A 93 3.33 12.57 -4.08
CA SER A 93 4.56 13.21 -3.60
C SER A 93 5.50 12.14 -3.03
N PRO A 94 6.83 12.36 -3.05
CA PRO A 94 7.81 11.40 -2.54
C PRO A 94 7.68 11.30 -1.01
N ASN A 95 6.84 10.39 -0.54
CA ASN A 95 6.58 10.27 0.90
C ASN A 95 7.66 9.43 1.61
N ALA A 96 8.17 8.40 0.94
CA ALA A 96 9.05 7.44 1.58
C ALA A 96 10.32 7.12 0.80
N GLY A 97 10.36 7.25 -0.53
CA GLY A 97 11.52 6.75 -1.30
C GLY A 97 11.65 5.23 -1.26
N ALA A 98 10.55 4.50 -1.00
CA ALA A 98 10.54 3.04 -1.05
C ALA A 98 10.94 2.55 -2.45
N VAL A 99 11.98 1.72 -2.52
CA VAL A 99 12.53 1.19 -3.78
C VAL A 99 12.41 -0.34 -3.88
N ILE A 100 12.09 -1.02 -2.78
CA ILE A 100 11.89 -2.48 -2.77
C ILE A 100 10.45 -2.79 -2.40
N GLN A 101 9.82 -3.65 -3.20
CA GLN A 101 8.48 -4.15 -2.99
C GLN A 101 8.51 -5.65 -2.85
N GLU A 102 7.89 -6.17 -1.81
CA GLU A 102 7.84 -7.61 -1.59
C GLU A 102 6.44 -8.08 -1.24
N GLU A 103 6.11 -9.28 -1.72
CA GLU A 103 4.89 -9.98 -1.40
C GLU A 103 5.14 -11.25 -0.63
N LYS A 104 4.14 -11.62 0.16
CA LYS A 104 4.17 -12.86 0.89
C LYS A 104 3.66 -13.99 -0.02
N ASP A 105 4.56 -14.91 -0.36
CA ASP A 105 4.22 -16.11 -1.14
C ASP A 105 3.35 -17.09 -0.34
N ALA A 106 2.89 -18.16 -1.01
CA ALA A 106 2.04 -19.19 -0.40
C ALA A 106 2.73 -19.93 0.76
N ASP A 107 4.06 -19.95 0.80
CA ASP A 107 4.87 -20.52 1.89
C ASP A 107 5.08 -19.53 3.04
N GLY A 108 4.55 -18.31 2.91
CA GLY A 108 4.67 -17.25 3.90
C GLY A 108 5.99 -16.47 3.86
N LYS A 109 6.80 -16.62 2.80
CA LYS A 109 8.08 -15.92 2.63
C LYS A 109 7.89 -14.64 1.82
N TRP A 110 8.63 -13.61 2.19
CA TRP A 110 8.68 -12.37 1.42
C TRP A 110 9.53 -12.56 0.17
N ARG A 111 8.98 -12.17 -0.98
CA ARG A 111 9.63 -12.26 -2.30
C ARG A 111 9.56 -10.91 -2.99
N PRO A 112 10.67 -10.42 -3.57
CA PRO A 112 10.64 -9.24 -4.41
C PRO A 112 9.67 -9.43 -5.58
N ILE A 113 8.88 -8.40 -5.83
CA ILE A 113 7.99 -8.31 -6.98
C ILE A 113 8.43 -7.07 -7.77
N ASN A 114 8.98 -7.31 -8.95
CA ASN A 114 9.41 -6.28 -9.91
C ASN A 114 8.67 -6.49 -11.23
#